data_AF-A0A6G1YVU1-F1
#
_entry.id   AF-A0A6G1YVU1-F1
#
_cell.length_a   1.000
_cell.length_b   1.000
_cell.length_c   1.000
_cell.angle_alpha   90.00
_cell.angle_beta   90.00
_cell.angle_gamma   90.00
#
_symmetry.space_group_name_H-M   'P 1'
#
loop_
_entity.id
_entity.type
_entity.pdbx_description
1 polymer ?
#
loop_
_entity_poly.entity_id
_entity_poly.type
_entity_poly.pdbx_seq_one_letter_code
_entity_poly.pdbx_strand_id
1 'polypeptide(L)' 'YRLPATEGVLIAQVESHSPADDAGLRKGDIIEAVDGKRIDDTTEISLNVRKKTLKDKLTMTINRYGRRFEVPIQLQARP' A
#
# COMPACT_ATOMS: atom_id res chain seq x y z
N TYR A 1 -2.54 19.18 16.93
CA TYR A 1 -1.32 19.13 16.09
C TYR A 1 -1.73 18.78 14.67
N ARG A 2 -1.62 19.72 13.71
CA ARG A 2 -1.69 19.39 12.27
C ARG A 2 -0.30 18.95 11.88
N LEU A 3 -0.08 17.64 11.85
CA LEU A 3 1.11 17.10 11.19
C LEU A 3 1.00 17.55 9.72
N PRO A 4 2.04 18.15 9.11
CA PRO A 4 2.06 18.32 7.67
C PRO A 4 1.82 16.93 7.09
N ALA A 5 0.66 16.74 6.46
CA ALA A 5 0.27 15.46 5.92
C ALA A 5 1.38 15.06 4.96
N THR A 6 2.22 14.12 5.39
CA THR A 6 2.97 13.33 4.43
C THR A 6 1.88 12.51 3.76
N GLU A 7 1.28 13.07 2.71
CA GLU A 7 0.14 12.49 1.99
C GLU A 7 0.55 11.06 1.62
N GLY A 8 -0.05 10.08 2.28
CA GLY A 8 0.36 8.69 2.14
C GLY A 8 0.33 7.87 3.42
N VAL A 9 0.51 6.57 3.24
CA VAL A 9 0.47 5.57 4.31
C VAL A 9 1.85 4.99 4.53
N LEU A 10 2.43 5.25 5.70
CA LEU A 10 3.69 4.64 6.10
C LEU A 10 3.49 3.16 6.44
N ILE A 11 4.28 2.30 5.79
CA ILE A 11 4.34 0.87 6.11
C ILE A 11 5.11 0.70 7.42
N ALA A 12 4.37 0.48 8.51
CA ALA A 12 4.95 0.23 9.83
C ALA A 12 5.54 -1.18 9.95
N GLN A 13 4.91 -2.15 9.31
CA GLN A 13 5.31 -3.55 9.29
C GLN A 13 4.75 -4.24 8.05
N VAL A 14 5.48 -5.22 7.54
CA VAL A 14 5.02 -6.15 6.51
C VAL A 14 4.97 -7.53 7.16
N GLU A 15 3.81 -8.18 7.07
CA GLU A 15 3.67 -9.56 7.54
C GLU A 15 4.34 -10.51 6.55
N SER A 16 5.14 -11.45 7.06
CA SER A 16 5.80 -12.44 6.21
C SER A 16 4.79 -13.33 5.49
N HIS A 17 5.02 -13.63 4.21
CA HIS A 17 4.09 -14.35 3.33
C HIS A 17 2.76 -13.62 3.08
N SER A 18 2.72 -12.31 3.28
CA SER A 18 1.59 -11.48 2.84
C SER A 18 1.78 -11.06 1.37
N PRO A 19 0.70 -10.67 0.67
CA PRO A 19 0.81 -10.02 -0.63
C PRO A 19 1.81 -8.86 -0.70
N ALA A 20 1.98 -8.14 0.41
CA ALA A 20 2.93 -7.04 0.53
C ALA A 20 4.38 -7.52 0.59
N ASP A 21 4.64 -8.62 1.29
CA ASP A 21 5.97 -9.25 1.36
C ASP A 21 6.38 -9.83 0.00
N ASP A 22 5.46 -10.57 -0.65
CA ASP A 22 5.67 -11.15 -1.97
C ASP A 22 5.91 -10.08 -3.05
N ALA A 23 5.29 -8.91 -2.89
CA ALA A 23 5.49 -7.78 -3.78
C ALA A 23 6.76 -6.96 -3.47
N GLY A 24 7.51 -7.30 -2.41
CA GLY A 24 8.76 -6.65 -2.05
C GLY A 24 8.58 -5.30 -1.34
N LEU A 25 7.41 -5.05 -0.75
CA LEU A 25 7.20 -3.93 0.15
C LEU A 25 8.01 -4.13 1.42
N ARG A 26 8.45 -3.02 2.01
CA ARG A 26 9.28 -3.03 3.20
C ARG A 26 8.80 -1.99 4.20
N LYS A 27 9.10 -2.25 5.47
CA LYS A 27 8.95 -1.26 6.53
C LYS A 27 9.70 0.02 6.15
N GLY A 28 9.03 1.17 6.27
CA GLY A 28 9.58 2.47 5.90
C GLY A 28 9.20 2.96 4.51
N ASP A 29 8.54 2.12 3.69
CA ASP A 29 7.92 2.59 2.45
C ASP A 29 6.70 3.46 2.76
N ILE A 30 6.49 4.50 1.97
CA ILE A 30 5.31 5.37 2.07
C ILE A 30 4.45 5.13 0.84
N ILE A 31 3.25 4.60 1.01
CA ILE A 31 2.29 4.42 -0.08
C ILE A 31 1.66 5.77 -0.37
N GLU A 32 1.93 6.35 -1.54
CA GLU A 32 1.35 7.62 -1.99
C GLU A 32 0.04 7.41 -2.77
N ALA A 33 -0.06 6.29 -3.50
CA ALA A 33 -1.24 5.97 -4.30
C ALA A 33 -1.43 4.46 -4.48
N VAL A 34 -2.66 4.07 -4.80
CA VAL A 34 -3.05 2.70 -5.12
C VAL A 34 -4.01 2.73 -6.28
N ASP A 35 -3.68 2.02 -7.35
CA ASP A 35 -4.45 1.94 -8.59
C ASP A 35 -4.76 3.33 -9.18
N GLY A 36 -3.75 4.22 -9.13
CA GLY A 36 -3.87 5.62 -9.57
C GLY A 36 -4.70 6.52 -8.64
N LYS A 37 -5.29 5.98 -7.56
CA LYS A 37 -5.98 6.77 -6.54
C LYS A 37 -5.00 7.15 -5.44
N ARG A 38 -4.83 8.45 -5.20
CA ARG A 38 -4.09 8.93 -4.02
C ARG A 38 -4.75 8.39 -2.76
N ILE A 39 -3.91 8.02 -1.80
CA ILE A 39 -4.38 7.55 -0.51
C ILE A 39 -3.79 8.46 0.55
N ASP A 40 -4.67 9.16 1.24
CA ASP A 40 -4.29 10.12 2.27
C ASP A 40 -4.48 9.54 3.68
N ASP A 41 -5.23 8.44 3.81
CA ASP A 41 -5.56 7.79 5.08
C ASP A 41 -5.46 6.25 5.00
N THR A 42 -4.88 5.63 6.04
CA THR A 42 -4.76 4.18 6.21
C THR A 42 -6.13 3.49 6.31
N THR A 43 -7.13 4.23 6.79
CA THR A 43 -8.52 3.77 6.93
C THR A 43 -9.17 3.57 5.56
N GLU A 44 -8.82 4.40 4.58
CA GLU A 44 -9.30 4.25 3.21
C GLU A 44 -8.65 3.05 2.51
N ILE A 45 -7.39 2.71 2.81
CA ILE A 45 -6.77 1.49 2.28
C ILE A 45 -7.56 0.27 2.70
N SER A 46 -7.75 0.10 4.00
CA SER A 46 -8.38 -1.10 4.54
C SER A 46 -9.84 -1.24 4.09
N LEU A 47 -10.57 -0.15 3.91
CA LEU A 47 -11.91 -0.15 3.33
C LEU A 47 -11.92 -0.43 1.83
N ASN A 48 -11.01 0.17 1.04
CA ASN A 48 -10.92 -0.06 -0.41
C ASN A 48 -10.41 -1.47 -0.73
N VAL A 49 -9.45 -1.99 0.04
CA VAL A 49 -8.94 -3.37 -0.07
C VAL A 49 -10.01 -4.37 0.36
N ARG A 50 -10.86 -4.06 1.36
CA ARG A 50 -12.01 -4.91 1.71
C ARG A 50 -13.12 -4.88 0.67
N LYS A 51 -13.32 -3.74 -0.01
CA LYS A 51 -14.33 -3.59 -1.07
C LYS A 51 -13.88 -4.15 -2.41
N LYS A 52 -12.59 -4.15 -2.71
CA LYS A 52 -12.01 -4.79 -3.90
C LYS A 52 -11.79 -6.27 -3.63
N THR A 53 -12.36 -7.11 -4.47
CA THR A 53 -12.24 -8.55 -4.42
C THR A 53 -10.77 -8.99 -4.52
N LEU A 54 -10.37 -9.87 -3.61
CA LEU A 54 -9.06 -10.52 -3.43
C LEU A 54 -8.63 -11.41 -4.63
N LYS A 55 -8.77 -10.90 -5.86
CA LYS A 55 -8.34 -11.52 -7.12
C LYS A 55 -7.78 -10.50 -8.13
N ASP A 56 -7.90 -9.20 -7.84
CA ASP A 56 -7.42 -8.15 -8.75
C ASP A 56 -5.96 -7.77 -8.45
N LYS A 57 -5.19 -7.57 -9.53
CA LYS A 57 -3.86 -6.95 -9.47
C LYS A 57 -4.04 -5.49 -9.06
N LEU A 58 -3.32 -5.07 -8.04
CA LEU A 58 -3.39 -3.72 -7.47
C LEU A 58 -2.02 -3.05 -7.63
N THR A 59 -1.91 -1.97 -8.39
CA THR A 59 -0.65 -1.24 -8.52
C THR A 59 -0.50 -0.24 -7.38
N MET A 60 0.48 -0.42 -6.51
CA MET A 60 0.77 0.53 -5.42
C MET A 60 1.95 1.41 -5.79
N THR A 61 1.76 2.72 -5.69
CA THR A 61 2.84 3.71 -5.82
C THR A 61 3.39 3.97 -4.43
N ILE A 62 4.63 3.53 -4.20
CA ILE A 62 5.35 3.76 -2.96
C ILE A 62 6.48 4.76 -3.17
N ASN A 63 6.83 5.49 -2.13
CA ASN A 63 8.00 6.33 -2.05
C ASN A 63 8.95 5.73 -1.03
N ARG A 64 10.12 5.31 -1.50
CA ARG A 64 11.19 4.71 -0.70
C ARG A 64 12.41 5.62 -0.83
N TYR A 65 12.74 6.33 0.25
CA TYR A 65 13.85 7.28 0.32
C TYR A 65 13.82 8.39 -0.75
N GLY A 66 12.64 8.91 -1.08
CA GLY A 66 12.47 9.98 -2.08
C GLY A 66 12.38 9.47 -3.53
N ARG A 67 12.44 8.15 -3.74
CA ARG A 67 12.23 7.52 -5.05
C ARG A 67 10.87 6.84 -5.09
N ARG A 68 10.09 7.15 -6.12
CA ARG A 68 8.82 6.49 -6.39
C ARG A 68 9.06 5.13 -7.05
N PHE A 69 8.38 4.11 -6.56
CA PHE A 69 8.31 2.78 -7.13
C PHE A 69 6.85 2.40 -7.33
N GLU A 70 6.55 1.80 -8.47
CA GLU A 70 5.26 1.18 -8.71
C GLU A 70 5.40 -0.31 -8.50
N VAL A 71 4.67 -0.82 -7.52
CA VAL A 71 4.74 -2.20 -7.07
C VAL A 71 3.37 -2.83 -7.34
N PRO A 72 3.26 -3.75 -8.31
CA PRO A 72 2.03 -4.51 -8.51
C PRO A 72 1.89 -5.55 -7.40
N ILE A 73 0.93 -5.33 -6.49
CA ILE A 73 0.49 -6.31 -5.50
C ILE A 73 -0.58 -7.21 -6.08
N GLN A 74 -0.47 -8.51 -5.82
CA GLN A 74 -1.56 -9.45 -6.06
C GLN A 74 -2.23 -9.75 -4.72
N LEU A 75 -3.43 -9.22 -4.52
CA LEU A 75 -4.24 -9.54 -3.35
C LEU A 75 -4.73 -10.98 -3.48
N GLN A 76 -3.90 -11.97 -3.16
CA GLN A 76 -4.34 -13.36 -3.10
C GLN A 76 -5.19 -13.56 -1.83
N ALA A 77 -6.45 -13.94 -2.00
CA ALA A 77 -7.25 -14.47 -0.90
C ALA A 77 -6.52 -15.71 -0.36
N ARG A 78 -6.11 -15.67 0.90
CA ARG A 78 -5.70 -16.90 1.59
C ARG A 78 -6.92 -17.83 1.60
N PRO A 79 -6.82 -19.07 1.06
CA PRO A 79 -7.91 -20.04 1.12
C PRO A 79 -8.24 -20.43 2.56
#